data_AF-A0A2W4JI57-F1
#
_entry.id   AF-A0A2W4JI57-F1
#
_cell.length_a   1.000
_cell.length_b   1.000
_cell.length_c   1.000
_cell.angle_alpha   90.00
_cell.angle_beta   90.00
_cell.angle_gamma   90.00
#
_symmetry.space_group_name_H-M   'P 1'
#
loop_
_entity.id
_entity.type
_entity.pdbx_description
1 polymer ?
#
loop_
_entity_poly.entity_id
_entity_poly.type
_entity_poly.pdbx_seq_one_letter_code
_entity_poly.pdbx_strand_id
1 'polypeptide(L)'
;EEPDETWHPIAQYWFRSLGQSGQRIFYEPSDWAEARFIGELMSRCLESGRTSAQLVAAILSGASRLLTTEGDRRRVRIELERAAQVDADEEAAVAAIDEWRRRLSG
;
A
#
# COMPACT_ATOMS: atom_id res chain seq x y z
N GLU A 1 -5.83 8.30 -7.00
CA GLU A 1 -6.82 7.66 -7.88
C GLU A 1 -8.05 7.28 -7.09
N GLU A 2 -9.23 7.56 -7.63
CA GLU A 2 -10.50 7.09 -7.05
C GLU A 2 -10.96 5.80 -7.76
N PRO A 3 -11.49 4.81 -7.02
CA PRO A 3 -12.08 3.62 -7.63
C PRO A 3 -13.37 3.96 -8.39
N ASP A 4 -13.80 3.06 -9.26
CA ASP A 4 -15.14 3.16 -9.85
C ASP A 4 -16.21 2.95 -8.77
N GLU A 5 -17.21 3.84 -8.74
CA GLU A 5 -18.30 3.81 -7.74
C GLU A 5 -19.20 2.59 -7.91
N THR A 6 -19.27 2.01 -9.11
CA THR A 6 -20.09 0.83 -9.43
C THR A 6 -19.46 -0.48 -9.00
N TRP A 7 -18.17 -0.48 -8.66
CA TRP A 7 -17.48 -1.70 -8.24
C TRP A 7 -18.00 -2.22 -6.91
N HIS A 8 -17.89 -3.54 -6.75
CA HIS A 8 -18.11 -4.23 -5.49
C HIS A 8 -17.29 -3.57 -4.36
N PRO A 9 -17.87 -3.37 -3.14
CA PRO A 9 -17.20 -2.63 -2.06
C PRO A 9 -15.80 -3.12 -1.69
N ILE A 10 -15.58 -4.45 -1.74
CA ILE A 10 -14.24 -5.05 -1.50
C ILE A 10 -13.23 -4.61 -2.55
N ALA A 11 -13.62 -4.53 -3.83
CA ALA A 11 -12.73 -4.11 -4.91
C ALA A 11 -12.39 -2.62 -4.78
N GLN A 12 -13.37 -1.78 -4.42
CA GLN A 12 -13.12 -0.36 -4.11
C GLN A 12 -12.14 -0.21 -2.93
N TYR A 13 -12.35 -0.98 -1.85
CA TYR A 13 -11.48 -0.95 -0.69
C TYR A 13 -10.05 -1.36 -1.05
N TRP A 14 -9.89 -2.46 -1.78
CA TRP A 14 -8.59 -2.91 -2.26
C TRP A 14 -7.89 -1.84 -3.10
N PHE A 15 -8.58 -1.24 -4.08
CA PHE A 15 -8.00 -0.20 -4.93
C PHE A 15 -7.59 1.05 -4.13
N ARG A 16 -8.43 1.52 -3.19
CA ARG A 16 -8.08 2.64 -2.29
C ARG A 16 -6.86 2.34 -1.43
N SER A 17 -6.74 1.09 -0.94
CA SER A 17 -5.62 0.67 -0.09
C SER A 17 -4.27 0.80 -0.79
N LEU A 18 -4.23 0.68 -2.12
CA LEU A 18 -3.03 0.93 -2.92
C LEU A 18 -2.53 2.37 -2.71
N GLY A 19 -3.47 3.32 -2.66
CA GLY A 19 -3.21 4.74 -2.42
C GLY A 19 -2.67 5.06 -1.02
N GLN A 20 -2.88 4.16 -0.08
CA GLN A 20 -2.50 4.33 1.34
C GLN A 20 -1.26 3.51 1.70
N SER A 21 -0.83 2.62 0.82
CA SER A 21 0.29 1.72 1.08
C SER A 21 1.62 2.36 0.73
N GLY A 22 2.70 1.99 1.45
CA GLY A 22 4.02 2.60 1.29
C GLY A 22 4.60 2.47 -0.11
N GLN A 23 4.30 1.38 -0.84
CA GLN A 23 4.79 1.16 -2.20
C GLN A 23 4.18 2.10 -3.25
N ARG A 24 3.11 2.85 -2.91
CA ARG A 24 2.49 3.85 -3.80
C ARG A 24 3.51 4.79 -4.42
N ILE A 25 4.55 5.14 -3.67
CA ILE A 25 5.58 6.10 -4.12
C ILE A 25 6.30 5.65 -5.39
N PHE A 26 6.23 4.35 -5.71
CA PHE A 26 6.84 3.76 -6.90
C PHE A 26 5.84 3.51 -8.03
N TYR A 27 4.55 3.82 -7.85
CA TYR A 27 3.54 3.57 -8.88
C TYR A 27 3.56 4.65 -9.95
N GLU A 28 3.74 4.22 -11.17
CA GLU A 28 3.57 5.02 -12.38
C GLU A 28 2.10 5.00 -12.84
N PRO A 29 1.69 5.90 -13.75
CA PRO A 29 0.35 5.89 -14.31
C PRO A 29 -0.08 4.53 -14.91
N SER A 30 0.88 3.76 -15.43
CA SER A 30 0.64 2.41 -15.94
C SER A 30 0.26 1.41 -14.85
N ASP A 31 0.84 1.53 -13.66
CA ASP A 31 0.50 0.67 -12.52
C ASP A 31 -0.92 0.96 -12.04
N TRP A 32 -1.32 2.24 -12.03
CA TRP A 32 -2.69 2.64 -11.74
C TRP A 32 -3.69 2.14 -12.78
N ALA A 33 -3.30 2.09 -14.06
CA ALA A 33 -4.12 1.50 -15.12
C ALA A 33 -4.27 -0.02 -14.93
N GLU A 34 -3.19 -0.75 -14.61
CA GLU A 34 -3.27 -2.18 -14.28
C GLU A 34 -4.15 -2.41 -13.04
N ALA A 35 -3.97 -1.60 -12.00
CA ALA A 35 -4.79 -1.66 -10.79
C ALA A 35 -6.28 -1.44 -11.08
N ARG A 36 -6.63 -0.52 -11.99
CA ARG A 36 -8.04 -0.30 -12.38
C ARG A 36 -8.60 -1.52 -13.08
N PHE A 37 -7.84 -2.10 -14.01
CA PHE A 37 -8.25 -3.33 -14.69
C PHE A 37 -8.45 -4.49 -13.72
N ILE A 38 -7.55 -4.66 -12.74
CA ILE A 38 -7.67 -5.68 -11.70
C ILE A 38 -8.90 -5.41 -10.81
N GLY A 39 -9.17 -4.15 -10.45
CA GLY A 39 -10.35 -3.76 -9.68
C GLY A 39 -11.66 -4.15 -10.37
N GLU A 40 -11.76 -3.89 -11.68
CA GLU A 40 -12.90 -4.31 -12.50
C GLU A 40 -13.08 -5.85 -12.51
N LEU A 41 -12.00 -6.60 -12.73
CA LEU A 41 -12.05 -8.06 -12.71
C LEU A 41 -12.44 -8.60 -11.33
N MET A 42 -11.93 -7.99 -10.26
CA MET A 42 -12.25 -8.33 -8.88
C MET A 42 -13.74 -8.10 -8.59
N SER A 43 -14.29 -6.96 -9.03
CA SER A 43 -15.72 -6.66 -8.89
C SER A 43 -16.58 -7.73 -9.54
N ARG A 44 -16.36 -8.01 -10.83
CA ARG A 44 -17.11 -9.04 -11.58
C ARG A 44 -16.97 -10.41 -10.95
N CYS A 45 -15.77 -10.75 -10.47
CA CYS A 45 -15.51 -12.02 -9.81
C CYS A 45 -16.38 -12.19 -8.55
N LEU A 46 -16.42 -11.15 -7.70
CA LEU A 46 -17.18 -11.13 -6.45
C LEU A 46 -18.70 -11.12 -6.67
N GLU A 47 -19.17 -10.47 -7.73
CA GLU A 47 -20.61 -10.38 -8.06
C GLU A 47 -21.15 -11.61 -8.79
N SER A 48 -20.29 -12.41 -9.42
CA SER A 48 -20.70 -13.52 -10.30
C SER A 48 -21.51 -14.63 -9.63
N GLY A 49 -21.54 -14.70 -8.29
CA GLY A 49 -22.19 -15.76 -7.51
C GLY A 49 -21.58 -17.16 -7.66
N ARG A 50 -20.70 -17.37 -8.66
CA ARG A 50 -19.89 -18.57 -8.88
C ARG A 50 -18.46 -18.17 -9.25
N THR A 51 -17.62 -18.13 -8.23
CA THR A 51 -16.23 -17.71 -8.34
C THR A 51 -15.39 -18.65 -9.21
N SER A 52 -14.86 -18.13 -10.31
CA SER A 52 -13.89 -18.86 -11.15
C SER A 52 -12.51 -18.87 -10.50
N ALA A 53 -11.99 -20.06 -10.16
CA ALA A 53 -10.66 -20.21 -9.56
C ALA A 53 -9.54 -19.65 -10.46
N GLN A 54 -9.67 -19.81 -11.79
CA GLN A 54 -8.69 -19.28 -12.74
C GLN A 54 -8.69 -17.75 -12.78
N LEU A 55 -9.88 -17.13 -12.69
CA LEU A 55 -10.00 -15.68 -12.61
C LEU A 55 -9.42 -15.16 -11.30
N VAL A 56 -9.70 -15.83 -10.17
CA VAL A 56 -9.10 -15.49 -8.87
C VAL A 56 -7.58 -15.57 -8.93
N ALA A 57 -7.02 -16.64 -9.50
CA ALA A 57 -5.57 -16.77 -9.67
C ALA A 57 -4.98 -15.64 -10.52
N ALA A 58 -5.65 -15.25 -11.60
CA ALA A 58 -5.21 -14.13 -12.44
C ALA A 58 -5.24 -12.78 -11.68
N ILE A 59 -6.30 -12.51 -10.92
CA ILE A 59 -6.42 -11.33 -10.06
C ILE A 59 -5.29 -11.28 -9.03
N LEU A 60 -5.05 -12.38 -8.32
CA LEU A 60 -3.98 -12.45 -7.31
C LEU A 60 -2.59 -12.30 -7.94
N SER A 61 -2.38 -12.85 -9.13
CA SER A 61 -1.13 -12.65 -9.87
C SER A 61 -0.90 -11.19 -10.26
N GLY A 62 -1.94 -10.49 -10.75
CA GLY A 62 -1.86 -9.05 -11.04
C GLY A 62 -1.61 -8.22 -9.78
N ALA A 63 -2.34 -8.49 -8.70
CA ALA A 63 -2.15 -7.81 -7.43
C ALA A 63 -0.73 -8.02 -6.85
N SER A 64 -0.11 -9.18 -7.09
CA SER A 64 1.26 -9.46 -6.66
C SER A 64 2.30 -8.62 -7.41
N ARG A 65 2.10 -8.34 -8.70
CA ARG A 65 3.00 -7.45 -9.48
C ARG A 65 3.04 -6.03 -8.93
N LEU A 66 1.91 -5.58 -8.38
CA LEU A 66 1.77 -4.30 -7.70
C LEU A 66 2.29 -4.32 -6.25
N LEU A 67 2.90 -5.42 -5.78
CA LEU A 67 3.50 -5.55 -4.45
C LEU A 67 2.54 -5.29 -3.28
N THR A 68 1.29 -5.70 -3.45
CA THR A 68 0.18 -5.34 -2.54
C THR A 68 0.24 -6.04 -1.19
N THR A 69 0.88 -7.21 -1.10
CA THR A 69 1.06 -7.93 0.17
C THR A 69 2.48 -7.80 0.72
N GLU A 70 2.61 -7.99 2.03
CA GLU A 70 3.92 -8.06 2.69
C GLU A 70 4.79 -9.20 2.14
N GLY A 71 4.17 -10.34 1.81
CA GLY A 71 4.88 -11.47 1.19
C GLY A 71 5.45 -11.12 -0.18
N ASP A 72 4.72 -10.36 -1.00
CA ASP A 72 5.18 -9.94 -2.32
C ASP A 72 6.38 -8.98 -2.22
N ARG A 73 6.33 -8.03 -1.29
CA ARG A 73 7.43 -7.08 -1.04
C ARG A 73 8.69 -7.79 -0.53
N ARG A 74 8.55 -8.69 0.45
CA ARG A 74 9.68 -9.49 0.95
C ARG A 74 10.34 -10.33 -0.15
N ARG A 75 9.56 -10.87 -1.08
CA ARG A 75 10.08 -11.69 -2.19
C ARG A 75 11.02 -10.91 -3.11
N VAL A 76 10.73 -9.64 -3.33
CA VAL A 76 11.57 -8.75 -4.16
C VAL A 76 12.63 -7.99 -3.34
N ARG A 77 12.78 -8.31 -2.05
CA ARG A 77 13.71 -7.65 -1.11
C ARG A 77 13.50 -6.14 -0.99
N ILE A 78 12.28 -5.67 -1.20
CA ILE A 78 11.90 -4.33 -0.79
C ILE A 78 11.57 -4.43 0.70
N GLU A 79 12.59 -4.23 1.54
CA GLU A 79 12.35 -3.89 2.94
C GLU A 79 11.65 -2.53 2.92
N LEU A 80 10.33 -2.52 3.13
CA LEU A 80 9.68 -1.30 3.56
C LEU A 80 10.25 -1.00 4.95
N GLU A 81 11.29 -0.17 5.00
CA GLU A 81 11.53 0.68 6.15
C GLU A 81 10.22 1.47 6.32
N ARG A 82 9.32 0.95 7.15
CA ARG A 82 8.26 1.79 7.69
C ARG A 82 9.03 2.92 8.34
N ALA A 83 8.90 4.13 7.79
CA ALA A 83 9.30 5.32 8.49
C ALA A 83 8.79 5.13 9.92
N ALA A 84 9.71 4.99 10.87
CA ALA A 84 9.34 5.04 12.26
C ALA A 84 8.44 6.25 12.35
N GLN A 85 7.21 6.06 12.82
CA GLN A 85 6.38 7.18 13.18
C GLN A 85 7.22 7.91 14.21
N VAL A 86 7.94 8.94 13.77
CA VAL A 86 8.77 9.70 14.68
C VAL A 86 7.76 10.39 15.54
N ASP A 87 7.66 9.91 16.78
CA ASP A 87 6.81 10.55 17.76
C ASP A 87 7.38 11.96 17.92
N ALA A 88 6.59 12.96 17.53
CA ALA A 88 7.00 14.35 17.60
C ALA A 88 7.43 14.72 19.04
N ASP A 89 6.88 14.03 20.04
CA ASP A 89 7.26 14.18 21.43
C ASP A 89 8.65 13.61 21.72
N GLU A 90 9.05 12.51 21.06
CA GLU A 90 10.38 11.90 21.18
C GLU A 90 11.45 12.76 20.47
N GLU A 91 11.13 13.33 19.31
CA GLU A 91 11.99 14.31 18.62
C GLU A 91 12.21 15.58 19.45
N ALA A 92 11.15 16.10 20.06
CA ALA A 92 11.22 17.27 20.94
C ALA A 92 12.05 16.98 22.20
N ALA A 93 11.93 15.78 22.77
CA ALA A 93 12.71 15.36 23.94
C ALA A 93 14.21 15.25 23.61
N VAL A 94 14.57 14.68 22.46
CA VAL A 94 15.98 14.58 22.01
C VAL A 94 16.58 15.97 21.79
N ALA A 95 15.84 16.88 21.13
CA ALA A 95 16.28 18.25 20.92
C ALA A 95 16.53 19.00 22.24
N ALA A 96 15.68 18.79 23.25
CA ALA A 96 15.84 19.39 24.58
C ALA A 96 17.08 18.85 25.33
N ILE A 97 17.38 17.55 25.19
CA ILE A 97 18.57 16.93 25.79
C ILE A 97 19.86 17.45 25.15
N ASP A 98 19.90 17.59 23.82
CA ASP A 98 21.07 18.10 23.12
C ASP A 98 21.35 19.57 23.43
N GLU A 99 20.30 20.38 23.55
CA GLU A 99 20.36 21.77 24.04
C GLU A 99 20.96 21.84 25.45
N TRP A 100 20.52 20.97 26.36
CA TRP A 100 21.05 20.90 27.72
C TRP A 100 22.51 20.47 27.75
N ARG A 101 22.88 19.46 26.96
CA ARG A 101 24.27 18.96 26.88
C ARG A 101 25.23 20.03 26.39
N ARG A 102 24.82 20.81 25.38
CA ARG A 102 25.60 21.93 24.83
C ARG A 102 25.88 23.01 25.87
N ARG A 103 24.92 23.28 26.76
CA ARG A 103 25.04 24.27 27.85
C ARG A 103 25.96 23.81 28.98
N LEU A 104 26.19 22.51 29.14
CA LEU A 104 27.11 21.97 30.16
C LEU A 104 28.55 21.82 29.66
N SER A 105 28.74 21.73 28.35
CA SER A 105 30.05 21.57 27.72
C SER A 105 30.68 22.89 27.25
N GLY A 106 30.06 24.04 27.53
CA GLY A 106 30.57 25.39 27.29
C GLY A 106 30.60 26.19 28.58
#